data_AF-A0A7W7K9R9-F1
#
_entry.id   AF-A0A7W7K9R9-F1
#
_cell.length_a   1.000
_cell.length_b   1.000
_cell.length_c   1.000
_cell.angle_alpha   90.00
_cell.angle_beta   90.00
_cell.angle_gamma   90.00
#
_symmetry.space_group_name_H-M   'P 1'
#
loop_
_entity.id
_entity.type
_entity.pdbx_description
1 polymer ?
#
loop_
_entity_poly.entity_id
_entity_poly.type
_entity_poly.pdbx_seq_one_letter_code
_entity_poly.pdbx_strand_id
1 'polypeptide(L)'
;MSALTGLPYLEPAEAQLRSDLLAALNGIEAGGALLCATIRTLPPRVSWFTCRDALAFAIERLGGQPLHLRADDGVRAAECLEAAEPLLRAIEWALDVELEPETIGDGSPGAGSLWLCVETGDASDRIHLAIPRDMRLIVTPAPLAPQLIEDVPISAQLTLSGPRLAPMEAAQLAEGDVLLLGEAPLTGAIRFLDRPAIAGLFEPAARRFTPLSIQE
;
A
#
# COMPACT_ATOMS: atom_id res chain seq x y z
N MET A 1 24.55 17.37 -3.14
CA MET A 1 23.67 17.80 -2.03
C MET A 1 22.28 18.07 -2.59
N SER A 2 21.28 17.46 -1.94
CA SER A 2 19.82 17.63 -2.05
C SER A 2 19.12 17.42 -3.41
N ALA A 3 18.66 16.18 -3.64
CA ALA A 3 17.58 15.84 -4.56
C ALA A 3 16.24 15.59 -3.83
N LEU A 4 16.00 16.27 -2.70
CA LEU A 4 14.80 16.10 -1.86
C LEU A 4 13.75 17.21 -2.06
N THR A 5 13.98 18.19 -2.93
CA THR A 5 13.00 19.24 -3.24
C THR A 5 11.92 18.66 -4.16
N GLY A 6 10.78 18.28 -3.58
CA GLY A 6 9.60 17.80 -4.32
C GLY A 6 8.82 16.69 -3.63
N LEU A 7 9.33 16.12 -2.54
CA LEU A 7 8.54 15.19 -1.74
C LEU A 7 7.47 15.96 -0.97
N PRO A 8 6.21 15.50 -0.97
CA PRO A 8 5.17 16.11 -0.14
C PRO A 8 5.62 16.08 1.31
N TYR A 9 5.58 17.25 1.98
CA TYR A 9 5.89 17.33 3.39
C TYR A 9 4.88 16.49 4.16
N LEU A 10 5.40 15.55 4.96
CA LEU A 10 4.62 14.71 5.85
C LEU A 10 5.05 15.03 7.27
N GLU A 11 4.09 15.41 8.11
CA GLU A 11 4.33 15.66 9.53
C GLU A 11 4.93 14.41 10.20
N PRO A 12 5.97 14.53 11.05
CA PRO A 12 6.62 13.37 11.67
C PRO A 12 5.67 12.46 12.45
N ALA A 13 4.68 13.05 13.14
CA ALA A 13 3.67 12.29 13.88
C ALA A 13 2.79 11.46 12.94
N GLU A 14 2.40 12.02 11.78
CA GLU A 14 1.64 11.29 10.76
C GLU A 14 2.50 10.18 10.13
N ALA A 15 3.78 10.45 9.86
CA ALA A 15 4.71 9.45 9.34
C ALA A 15 4.88 8.26 10.31
N GLN A 16 5.01 8.56 11.61
CA GLN A 16 5.11 7.55 12.66
C GLN A 16 3.84 6.70 12.73
N LEU A 17 2.67 7.35 12.80
CA LEU A 17 1.38 6.65 12.85
C LEU A 17 1.18 5.73 11.64
N ARG A 18 1.55 6.19 10.43
CA ARG A 18 1.52 5.36 9.22
C ARG A 18 2.43 4.13 9.33
N SER A 19 3.65 4.31 9.84
CA SER A 19 4.59 3.21 10.06
C SER A 19 4.06 2.21 11.08
N ASP A 20 3.55 2.71 12.21
CA ASP A 20 3.02 1.90 13.30
C ASP A 20 1.81 1.07 12.84
N LEU A 21 0.88 1.68 12.12
CA LEU A 21 -0.28 0.99 11.57
C LEU A 21 0.09 -0.14 10.62
N LEU A 22 1.03 0.11 9.71
CA LEU A 22 1.49 -0.91 8.78
C LEU A 22 2.24 -2.03 9.51
N ALA A 23 3.05 -1.70 10.53
CA ALA A 23 3.77 -2.69 11.32
C ALA A 23 2.86 -3.51 12.24
N ALA A 24 1.76 -2.92 12.70
CA ALA A 24 0.75 -3.61 13.50
C ALA A 24 0.00 -4.63 12.64
N LEU A 25 -0.52 -4.20 11.48
CA LEU A 25 -1.51 -4.97 10.75
C LEU A 25 -0.90 -5.96 9.76
N ASN A 26 0.25 -5.65 9.14
CA ASN A 26 0.85 -6.54 8.16
C ASN A 26 1.44 -7.77 8.84
N GLY A 27 0.86 -8.94 8.55
CA GLY A 27 1.40 -10.24 8.96
C GLY A 27 0.71 -10.86 10.15
N ILE A 28 -0.38 -10.24 10.62
CA ILE A 28 -1.27 -10.84 11.62
C ILE A 28 -2.12 -11.92 10.96
N GLU A 29 -2.30 -13.04 11.64
CA GLU A 29 -3.21 -14.09 11.21
C GLU A 29 -4.65 -13.78 11.66
N ALA A 30 -5.59 -13.79 10.73
CA ALA A 30 -7.02 -13.69 10.96
C ALA A 30 -7.72 -14.78 10.16
N GLY A 31 -8.45 -15.67 10.84
CA GLY A 31 -9.21 -16.73 10.16
C GLY A 31 -8.37 -17.69 9.32
N GLY A 32 -7.07 -17.84 9.60
CA GLY A 32 -6.15 -18.69 8.84
C GLY A 32 -5.48 -18.02 7.63
N ALA A 33 -5.71 -16.72 7.42
CA ALA A 33 -5.03 -15.91 6.41
C ALA A 33 -4.23 -14.78 7.06
N LEU A 34 -3.14 -14.35 6.42
CA LEU A 34 -2.39 -13.19 6.87
C LEU A 34 -3.08 -11.89 6.43
N LEU A 35 -2.99 -10.86 7.25
CA LEU A 35 -3.47 -9.53 6.92
C LEU A 35 -2.40 -8.73 6.16
N CYS A 36 -2.87 -8.00 5.16
CA CYS A 36 -2.14 -7.06 4.34
C CYS A 36 -2.83 -5.69 4.45
N ALA A 37 -2.17 -4.71 5.05
CA ALA A 37 -2.64 -3.35 5.19
C ALA A 37 -1.91 -2.40 4.24
N THR A 38 -2.67 -1.53 3.58
CA THR A 38 -2.16 -0.47 2.72
C THR A 38 -2.80 0.86 3.06
N ILE A 39 -2.02 1.95 3.05
CA ILE A 39 -2.55 3.31 3.27
C ILE A 39 -3.11 3.85 1.95
N ARG A 40 -4.33 4.40 2.02
CA ARG A 40 -5.05 4.96 0.88
C ARG A 40 -5.09 6.48 0.95
N THR A 41 -5.05 7.12 -0.21
CA THR A 41 -5.12 8.59 -0.34
C THR A 41 -6.54 9.13 -0.46
N LEU A 42 -7.52 8.27 -0.69
CA LEU A 42 -8.94 8.60 -0.82
C LEU A 42 -9.80 7.50 -0.19
N PRO A 43 -10.90 7.85 0.47
CA PRO A 43 -11.82 6.88 1.04
C PRO A 43 -12.64 6.21 -0.08
N PRO A 44 -12.93 4.91 0.02
CA PRO A 44 -13.90 4.25 -0.86
C PRO A 44 -15.31 4.84 -0.72
N ARG A 45 -16.11 4.70 -1.79
CA ARG A 45 -17.53 5.05 -1.79
C ARG A 45 -18.36 3.85 -1.33
N VAL A 46 -18.39 3.66 -0.01
CA VAL A 46 -19.07 2.56 0.68
C VAL A 46 -19.78 3.11 1.91
N SER A 47 -20.70 2.34 2.49
CA SER A 47 -21.27 2.66 3.79
C SER A 47 -20.27 2.32 4.90
N TRP A 48 -20.15 3.22 5.86
CA TRP A 48 -19.22 3.16 6.97
C TRP A 48 -19.96 2.90 8.27
N PHE A 49 -19.46 1.96 9.05
CA PHE A 49 -19.75 1.83 10.47
C PHE A 49 -18.90 2.85 11.23
N THR A 50 -19.54 3.76 11.96
CA THR A 50 -18.85 4.66 12.88
C THR A 50 -18.73 3.99 14.24
N CYS A 51 -17.56 4.10 14.84
CA CYS A 51 -17.23 3.57 16.15
C CYS A 51 -16.85 4.72 17.10
N ARG A 52 -16.56 4.35 18.35
CA ARG A 52 -16.03 5.28 19.35
C ARG A 52 -14.73 5.95 18.86
N ASP A 53 -14.40 7.09 19.44
CA ASP A 53 -13.15 7.83 19.20
C ASP A 53 -12.94 8.23 17.73
N ALA A 54 -14.04 8.42 16.99
CA ALA A 54 -14.04 8.75 15.57
C ALA A 54 -13.33 7.71 14.68
N LEU A 55 -13.17 6.48 15.18
CA LEU A 55 -12.87 5.32 14.35
C LEU A 55 -14.05 5.03 13.43
N ALA A 56 -13.77 4.51 12.25
CA ALA A 56 -14.79 3.94 11.41
C ALA A 56 -14.22 2.82 10.55
N PHE A 57 -15.07 1.88 10.16
CA PHE A 57 -14.71 0.85 9.21
C PHE A 57 -15.80 0.61 8.18
N ALA A 58 -15.43 0.03 7.05
CA ALA A 58 -16.35 -0.38 6.03
C ALA A 58 -15.96 -1.74 5.46
N ILE A 59 -16.94 -2.60 5.22
CA ILE A 59 -16.71 -3.94 4.69
C ILE A 59 -16.99 -3.88 3.18
N GLU A 60 -15.94 -3.99 2.35
CA GLU A 60 -16.08 -4.01 0.88
C GLU A 60 -16.27 -5.44 0.35
N ARG A 61 -15.64 -6.42 0.99
CA ARG A 61 -15.66 -7.82 0.53
C ARG A 61 -15.59 -8.77 1.72
N LEU A 62 -16.39 -9.83 1.68
CA LEU A 62 -16.27 -10.99 2.58
C LEU A 62 -16.41 -12.28 1.78
N GLY A 63 -15.57 -13.29 2.08
CA GLY A 63 -15.59 -14.61 1.45
C GLY A 63 -15.41 -14.55 -0.07
N GLY A 64 -14.65 -13.58 -0.57
CA GLY A 64 -14.43 -13.33 -2.00
C GLY A 64 -15.58 -12.59 -2.70
N GLN A 65 -16.70 -12.32 -2.02
CA GLN A 65 -17.88 -11.68 -2.61
C GLN A 65 -17.92 -10.17 -2.30
N PRO A 66 -18.11 -9.31 -3.32
CA PRO A 66 -18.28 -7.89 -3.07
C PRO A 66 -19.54 -7.63 -2.27
N LEU A 67 -19.44 -6.73 -1.29
CA LEU A 67 -20.53 -6.31 -0.44
C LEU A 67 -20.96 -4.89 -0.77
N HIS A 68 -22.27 -4.72 -0.91
CA HIS A 68 -22.93 -3.43 -1.02
C HIS A 68 -23.92 -3.32 0.13
N LEU A 69 -23.42 -2.82 1.25
CA LEU A 69 -24.26 -2.44 2.38
C LEU A 69 -24.94 -1.11 2.08
N ARG A 70 -26.14 -0.95 2.62
CA ARG A 70 -26.87 0.32 2.63
C ARG A 70 -27.16 0.65 4.08
N ALA A 71 -27.11 1.94 4.42
CA ALA A 71 -27.30 2.37 5.80
C ALA A 71 -28.69 2.02 6.39
N ASP A 72 -29.68 1.77 5.54
CA ASP A 72 -31.05 1.39 5.93
C ASP A 72 -31.28 -0.13 6.07
N ASP A 73 -30.30 -0.96 5.71
CA ASP A 73 -30.40 -2.43 5.76
C ASP A 73 -29.71 -3.02 7.00
N GLY A 74 -30.31 -2.80 8.17
CA GLY A 74 -29.76 -3.22 9.46
C GLY A 74 -29.61 -4.73 9.64
N VAL A 75 -30.47 -5.54 9.01
CA VAL A 75 -30.39 -7.02 9.10
C VAL A 75 -29.14 -7.50 8.36
N ARG A 76 -28.95 -7.04 7.12
CA ARG A 76 -27.77 -7.39 6.34
C ARG A 76 -26.48 -6.85 6.96
N ALA A 77 -26.54 -5.66 7.57
CA ALA A 77 -25.41 -5.10 8.31
C ALA A 77 -25.02 -6.02 9.48
N ALA A 78 -25.97 -6.50 10.28
CA ALA A 78 -25.71 -7.42 11.39
C ALA A 78 -25.11 -8.76 10.93
N GLU A 79 -25.65 -9.35 9.86
CA GLU A 79 -25.09 -10.59 9.28
C GLU A 79 -23.65 -10.40 8.78
N CYS A 80 -23.36 -9.26 8.16
CA CYS A 80 -22.01 -8.95 7.70
C CYS A 80 -21.04 -8.73 8.86
N LEU A 81 -21.49 -8.14 9.98
CA LEU A 81 -20.68 -7.97 11.19
C LEU A 81 -20.33 -9.33 11.80
N GLU A 82 -21.31 -10.22 11.93
CA GLU A 82 -21.07 -11.58 12.45
C GLU A 82 -20.07 -12.35 11.57
N ALA A 83 -20.19 -12.24 10.25
CA ALA A 83 -19.25 -12.87 9.31
C ALA A 83 -17.85 -12.24 9.34
N ALA A 84 -17.74 -10.93 9.56
CA ALA A 84 -16.48 -10.21 9.63
C ALA A 84 -15.79 -10.28 11.00
N GLU A 85 -16.46 -10.82 12.02
CA GLU A 85 -16.00 -10.86 13.41
C GLU A 85 -14.54 -11.35 13.56
N PRO A 86 -14.09 -12.46 12.93
CA PRO A 86 -12.70 -12.90 13.07
C PRO A 86 -11.68 -11.87 12.59
N LEU A 87 -12.00 -11.16 11.50
CA LEU A 87 -11.15 -10.12 10.92
C LEU A 87 -11.17 -8.86 11.78
N LEU A 88 -12.35 -8.42 12.23
CA LEU A 88 -12.49 -7.28 13.12
C LEU A 88 -11.73 -7.51 14.44
N ARG A 89 -11.87 -8.69 15.05
CA ARG A 89 -11.16 -9.06 16.28
C ARG A 89 -9.64 -9.07 16.12
N ALA A 90 -9.13 -9.52 14.97
CA ALA A 90 -7.70 -9.49 14.69
C ALA A 90 -7.19 -8.05 14.58
N ILE A 91 -7.95 -7.15 13.92
CA ILE A 91 -7.62 -5.73 13.81
C ILE A 91 -7.68 -5.03 15.18
N GLU A 92 -8.72 -5.27 15.97
CA GLU A 92 -8.87 -4.76 17.33
C GLU A 92 -7.66 -5.13 18.20
N TRP A 93 -7.26 -6.40 18.17
CA TRP A 93 -6.15 -6.90 18.95
C TRP A 93 -4.79 -6.33 18.48
N ALA A 94 -4.62 -6.17 17.17
CA ALA A 94 -3.41 -5.59 16.58
C ALA A 94 -3.17 -4.14 16.99
N LEU A 95 -4.24 -3.35 17.01
CA LEU A 95 -4.22 -1.92 17.19
C LEU A 95 -4.50 -1.49 18.64
N ASP A 96 -4.95 -2.42 19.48
CA ASP A 96 -5.48 -2.18 20.83
C ASP A 96 -6.64 -1.16 20.79
N VAL A 97 -7.62 -1.42 19.91
CA VAL A 97 -8.82 -0.58 19.70
C VAL A 97 -10.11 -1.38 19.81
N GLU A 98 -11.23 -0.67 19.95
CA GLU A 98 -12.59 -1.24 19.98
C GLU A 98 -13.34 -0.83 18.71
N LEU A 99 -13.70 -1.80 17.87
CA LEU A 99 -14.46 -1.61 16.63
C LEU A 99 -15.94 -1.95 16.85
N GLU A 100 -16.53 -1.43 17.93
CA GLU A 100 -17.95 -1.56 18.21
C GLU A 100 -18.76 -0.54 17.39
N PRO A 101 -19.65 -0.98 16.48
CA PRO A 101 -20.38 -0.08 15.61
C PRO A 101 -21.51 0.64 16.36
N GLU A 102 -21.49 1.97 16.35
CA GLU A 102 -22.54 2.82 16.92
C GLU A 102 -23.62 3.17 15.88
N THR A 103 -23.20 3.49 14.66
CA THR A 103 -24.10 3.82 13.54
C THR A 103 -23.52 3.36 12.21
N ILE A 104 -24.36 3.24 11.18
CA ILE A 104 -23.95 3.04 9.78
C ILE A 104 -24.43 4.21 8.93
N GLY A 105 -23.59 4.68 8.00
CA GLY A 105 -23.93 5.78 7.10
C GLY A 105 -23.11 5.82 5.82
N ASP A 106 -23.63 6.48 4.78
CA ASP A 106 -22.96 6.60 3.48
C ASP A 106 -21.93 7.74 3.43
N GLY A 107 -21.80 8.49 4.52
CA GLY A 107 -20.80 9.55 4.66
C GLY A 107 -19.42 8.98 4.95
N SER A 108 -18.41 9.41 4.20
CA SER A 108 -17.02 9.11 4.55
C SER A 108 -16.71 9.68 5.95
N PRO A 109 -16.00 8.93 6.81
CA PRO A 109 -15.39 9.49 8.01
C PRO A 109 -14.51 10.70 7.66
N GLY A 110 -14.44 11.66 8.58
CA GLY A 110 -14.00 13.04 8.31
C GLY A 110 -12.60 13.17 7.71
N ALA A 111 -12.32 14.34 7.12
CA ALA A 111 -11.05 14.64 6.45
C ALA A 111 -9.78 14.55 7.35
N GLY A 112 -9.96 14.43 8.67
CA GLY A 112 -8.90 14.25 9.66
C GLY A 112 -8.42 12.81 9.86
N SER A 113 -8.99 11.84 9.14
CA SER A 113 -8.60 10.43 9.26
C SER A 113 -7.47 10.05 8.28
N LEU A 114 -6.71 9.03 8.64
CA LEU A 114 -5.94 8.19 7.73
C LEU A 114 -6.83 7.04 7.29
N TRP A 115 -6.79 6.71 6.00
CA TRP A 115 -7.56 5.61 5.43
C TRP A 115 -6.63 4.44 5.16
N LEU A 116 -7.05 3.25 5.59
CA LEU A 116 -6.36 2.00 5.32
C LEU A 116 -7.29 1.03 4.62
N CYS A 117 -6.72 0.24 3.73
CA CYS A 117 -7.35 -0.94 3.18
C CYS A 117 -6.62 -2.14 3.80
N VAL A 118 -7.36 -2.97 4.52
CA VAL A 118 -6.90 -4.21 5.13
C VAL A 118 -7.52 -5.37 4.37
N GLU A 119 -6.68 -6.26 3.88
CA GLU A 119 -7.07 -7.40 3.07
C GLU A 119 -6.47 -8.67 3.66
N THR A 120 -7.13 -9.81 3.47
CA THR A 120 -6.48 -11.11 3.68
C THR A 120 -5.51 -11.39 2.53
N GLY A 121 -4.47 -12.19 2.76
CA GLY A 121 -3.43 -12.48 1.77
C GLY A 121 -3.94 -13.22 0.53
N ASP A 122 -5.10 -13.88 0.61
CA ASP A 122 -5.81 -14.48 -0.52
C ASP A 122 -6.80 -13.51 -1.21
N ALA A 123 -6.89 -12.27 -0.73
CA ALA A 123 -7.80 -11.21 -1.16
C ALA A 123 -9.29 -11.59 -1.12
N SER A 124 -9.66 -12.56 -0.27
CA SER A 124 -11.05 -12.96 -0.06
C SER A 124 -11.83 -11.93 0.76
N ASP A 125 -11.21 -11.34 1.78
CA ASP A 125 -11.82 -10.32 2.62
C ASP A 125 -11.13 -8.97 2.44
N ARG A 126 -11.93 -7.88 2.46
CA ARG A 126 -11.43 -6.51 2.35
C ARG A 126 -12.25 -5.59 3.24
N ILE A 127 -11.58 -5.00 4.22
CA ILE A 127 -12.13 -3.99 5.13
C ILE A 127 -11.33 -2.70 4.97
N HIS A 128 -12.04 -1.58 4.98
CA HIS A 128 -11.44 -0.26 5.08
C HIS A 128 -11.53 0.25 6.49
N LEU A 129 -10.46 0.88 6.95
CA LEU A 129 -10.40 1.53 8.26
C LEU A 129 -10.17 3.02 8.06
N ALA A 130 -10.81 3.83 8.89
CA ALA A 130 -10.53 5.23 9.05
C ALA A 130 -10.11 5.48 10.49
N ILE A 131 -8.86 5.94 10.65
CA ILE A 131 -8.23 6.12 11.95
C ILE A 131 -7.89 7.60 12.12
N PRO A 132 -8.29 8.27 13.22
CA PRO A 132 -7.92 9.66 13.46
C PRO A 132 -6.40 9.85 13.45
N ARG A 133 -5.90 10.93 12.83
CA ARG A 133 -4.45 11.21 12.72
C ARG A 133 -3.76 11.47 14.06
N ASP A 134 -4.52 11.85 15.07
CA ASP A 134 -4.05 12.13 16.43
C ASP A 134 -4.27 10.95 17.39
N MET A 135 -4.79 9.82 16.88
CA MET A 135 -5.00 8.62 17.67
C MET A 135 -3.68 8.06 18.19
N ARG A 136 -3.65 7.76 19.49
CA ARG A 136 -2.52 7.08 20.11
C ARG A 136 -2.77 5.58 20.08
N LEU A 137 -1.96 4.88 19.29
CA LEU A 137 -2.01 3.43 19.20
C LEU A 137 -0.94 2.81 20.09
N ILE A 138 -1.29 1.74 20.78
CA ILE A 138 -0.31 0.87 21.42
C ILE A 138 -0.09 -0.29 20.45
N VAL A 139 0.82 -0.07 19.49
CA VAL A 139 1.08 -1.08 18.47
C VAL A 139 1.95 -2.19 19.04
N THR A 140 1.41 -3.41 19.02
CA THR A 140 2.21 -4.62 19.12
C THR A 140 2.61 -5.01 17.69
N PRO A 141 3.87 -4.88 17.28
CA PRO A 141 4.27 -5.24 15.93
C PRO A 141 3.99 -6.72 15.69
N ALA A 142 3.41 -7.03 14.52
CA ALA A 142 3.16 -8.40 14.14
C ALA A 142 4.48 -9.21 14.15
N PRO A 143 4.46 -10.49 14.54
CA PRO A 143 5.61 -11.37 14.30
C PRO A 143 5.93 -11.34 12.80
N LEU A 144 7.22 -11.22 12.46
CA LEU A 144 7.68 -11.14 11.07
C LEU A 144 6.98 -12.20 10.21
N ALA A 145 6.16 -11.77 9.25
CA ALA A 145 5.49 -12.64 8.30
C ALA A 145 6.30 -12.67 7.00
N PRO A 146 7.15 -13.70 6.77
CA PRO A 146 8.08 -13.72 5.63
C PRO A 146 7.37 -13.69 4.28
N GLN A 147 6.11 -14.16 4.24
CA GLN A 147 5.25 -14.19 3.06
C GLN A 147 4.90 -12.79 2.55
N LEU A 148 4.87 -11.78 3.43
CA LEU A 148 4.58 -10.39 3.04
C LEU A 148 5.80 -9.65 2.48
N ILE A 149 7.02 -10.20 2.63
CA ILE A 149 8.24 -9.63 2.05
C ILE A 149 8.14 -9.61 0.51
N GLU A 150 7.44 -10.59 -0.07
CA GLU A 150 7.25 -10.69 -1.52
C GLU A 150 6.42 -9.52 -2.10
N ASP A 151 5.52 -8.95 -1.29
CA ASP A 151 4.58 -7.90 -1.71
C ASP A 151 5.03 -6.47 -1.34
N VAL A 152 6.17 -6.30 -0.66
CA VAL A 152 6.69 -4.97 -0.32
C VAL A 152 7.16 -4.28 -1.60
N PRO A 153 6.52 -3.17 -2.04
CA PRO A 153 6.95 -2.47 -3.24
C PRO A 153 8.28 -1.77 -2.98
N ILE A 154 9.35 -2.24 -3.61
CA ILE A 154 10.66 -1.61 -3.52
C ILE A 154 10.81 -0.59 -4.65
N SER A 155 10.99 0.68 -4.29
CA SER A 155 11.31 1.73 -5.25
C SER A 155 12.70 1.49 -5.85
N ALA A 156 12.77 1.41 -7.17
CA ALA A 156 14.00 1.19 -7.90
C ALA A 156 14.09 2.11 -9.13
N GLN A 157 15.30 2.52 -9.49
CA GLN A 157 15.58 3.26 -10.71
C GLN A 157 16.31 2.36 -11.70
N LEU A 158 15.71 2.13 -12.87
CA LEU A 158 16.36 1.48 -14.00
C LEU A 158 17.10 2.55 -14.82
N THR A 159 18.42 2.40 -14.96
CA THR A 159 19.24 3.23 -15.86
C THR A 159 19.66 2.38 -17.04
N LEU A 160 19.40 2.84 -18.26
CA LEU A 160 19.78 2.16 -19.49
C LEU A 160 20.97 2.87 -20.11
N SER A 161 21.91 2.10 -20.64
CA SER A 161 23.00 2.62 -21.46
C SER A 161 22.42 3.18 -22.75
N GLY A 162 22.50 4.49 -22.93
CA GLY A 162 22.11 5.18 -24.15
C GLY A 162 23.27 5.35 -25.15
N PRO A 163 22.99 5.92 -26.32
CA PRO A 163 24.02 6.23 -27.30
C PRO A 163 24.93 7.34 -26.75
N ARG A 164 26.21 7.29 -27.14
CA ARG A 164 27.14 8.39 -26.84
C ARG A 164 26.85 9.54 -27.78
N LEU A 165 26.30 10.63 -27.25
CA LEU A 165 26.07 11.87 -27.99
C LEU A 165 27.19 12.86 -27.69
N ALA A 166 27.67 13.56 -28.73
CA ALA A 166 28.52 14.72 -28.50
C ALA A 166 27.69 15.83 -27.83
N PRO A 167 28.28 16.67 -26.95
CA PRO A 167 27.53 17.74 -26.27
C PRO A 167 26.78 18.68 -27.21
N MET A 168 27.33 18.95 -28.40
CA MET A 168 26.67 19.78 -29.43
C MET A 168 25.44 19.10 -30.03
N GLU A 169 25.48 17.79 -30.26
CA GLU A 169 24.33 17.03 -30.77
C GLU A 169 23.23 16.94 -29.72
N ALA A 170 23.61 16.69 -28.46
CA ALA A 170 22.67 16.67 -27.35
C ALA A 170 21.98 18.03 -27.15
N ALA A 171 22.69 19.14 -27.36
CA ALA A 171 22.13 20.49 -27.27
C ALA A 171 21.16 20.86 -28.41
N GLN A 172 21.18 20.12 -29.51
CA GLN A 172 20.29 20.34 -30.66
C GLN A 172 18.99 19.54 -30.59
N LEU A 173 18.86 18.63 -29.61
CA LEU A 173 17.66 17.83 -29.44
C LEU A 173 16.47 18.71 -29.06
N ALA A 174 15.36 18.51 -29.76
CA ALA A 174 14.08 19.16 -29.53
C ALA A 174 12.97 18.15 -29.26
N GLU A 175 11.81 18.66 -28.82
CA GLU A 175 10.62 17.84 -28.66
C GLU A 175 10.20 17.23 -30.00
N GLY A 176 10.00 15.91 -30.03
CA GLY A 176 9.67 15.14 -31.23
C GLY A 176 10.86 14.43 -31.88
N ASP A 177 12.09 14.72 -31.48
CA ASP A 177 13.27 14.00 -31.97
C ASP A 177 13.32 12.56 -31.45
N VAL A 178 13.85 11.65 -32.29
CA VAL A 178 13.95 10.23 -31.97
C VAL A 178 15.41 9.85 -31.74
N LEU A 179 15.66 9.26 -30.57
CA LEU A 179 16.96 8.74 -30.18
C LEU A 179 16.97 7.22 -30.18
N LEU A 180 17.84 6.64 -31.00
CA LEU A 180 18.05 5.20 -31.05
C LEU A 180 18.97 4.76 -29.90
N LEU A 181 18.45 3.92 -29.01
CA LEU A 181 19.18 3.45 -27.83
C LEU A 181 20.11 2.26 -28.13
N GLY A 182 20.03 1.69 -29.34
CA GLY A 182 20.73 0.49 -29.74
C GLY A 182 19.77 -0.68 -29.97
N GLU A 183 20.34 -1.87 -30.18
CA GLU A 183 19.58 -3.10 -30.34
C GLU A 183 19.29 -3.73 -28.97
N ALA A 184 18.09 -4.31 -28.82
CA ALA A 184 17.72 -5.05 -27.63
C ALA A 184 18.43 -6.42 -27.60
N PRO A 185 18.78 -6.94 -26.41
CA PRO A 185 18.53 -6.36 -25.09
C PRO A 185 19.50 -5.22 -24.73
N LEU A 186 18.98 -4.18 -24.08
CA LEU A 186 19.75 -2.99 -23.68
C LEU A 186 20.53 -3.26 -22.41
N THR A 187 21.81 -2.90 -22.37
CA THR A 187 22.59 -2.93 -21.13
C THR A 187 22.08 -1.85 -20.16
N GLY A 188 21.97 -2.17 -18.88
CA GLY A 188 21.55 -1.21 -17.87
C GLY A 188 21.90 -1.66 -16.46
N ALA A 189 21.43 -0.87 -15.50
CA ALA A 189 21.53 -1.21 -14.08
C ALA A 189 20.28 -0.80 -13.32
N ILE A 190 19.88 -1.63 -12.36
CA ILE A 190 18.84 -1.29 -11.38
C ILE A 190 19.53 -0.76 -10.12
N ARG A 191 19.11 0.42 -9.66
CA ARG A 191 19.56 1.01 -8.40
C ARG A 191 18.41 1.04 -7.41
N PHE A 192 18.65 0.50 -6.23
CA PHE A 192 17.79 0.68 -5.06
C PHE A 192 18.38 1.74 -4.14
N LEU A 193 17.57 2.31 -3.26
CA LEU A 193 18.05 3.23 -2.24
C LEU A 193 19.12 2.53 -1.38
N ASP A 194 20.27 3.17 -1.19
CA ASP A 194 21.38 2.71 -0.35
C ASP A 194 21.96 1.32 -0.67
N ARG A 195 21.76 0.82 -1.90
CA ARG A 195 22.37 -0.43 -2.38
C ARG A 195 23.23 -0.21 -3.61
N PRO A 196 24.27 -1.05 -3.82
CA PRO A 196 25.02 -1.05 -5.07
C PRO A 196 24.08 -1.32 -6.26
N ALA A 197 24.38 -0.68 -7.38
CA ALA A 197 23.62 -0.90 -8.61
C ALA A 197 23.84 -2.32 -9.13
N ILE A 198 22.76 -2.99 -9.52
CA ILE A 198 22.79 -4.34 -10.09
C ILE A 198 22.84 -4.19 -11.61
N ALA A 199 23.97 -4.56 -12.22
CA ALA A 199 24.12 -4.56 -13.67
C ALA A 199 23.28 -5.68 -14.30
N GLY A 200 22.79 -5.44 -15.52
CA GLY A 200 21.96 -6.41 -16.21
C GLY A 200 21.61 -6.02 -17.64
N LEU A 201 20.74 -6.84 -18.23
CA LEU A 201 20.20 -6.67 -19.56
C LEU A 201 18.69 -6.43 -19.45
N PHE A 202 18.19 -5.40 -20.13
CA PHE A 202 16.78 -5.05 -20.19
C PHE A 202 16.23 -5.37 -21.58
N GLU A 203 15.16 -6.17 -21.62
CA GLU A 203 14.40 -6.48 -22.83
C GLU A 203 13.13 -5.62 -22.84
N PRO A 204 13.07 -4.52 -23.62
CA PRO A 204 11.93 -3.60 -23.59
C PRO A 204 10.62 -4.25 -24.02
N ALA A 205 10.66 -5.15 -25.01
CA ALA A 205 9.48 -5.83 -25.52
C ALA A 205 8.83 -6.75 -24.47
N ALA A 206 9.66 -7.47 -23.69
CA ALA A 206 9.22 -8.34 -22.61
C ALA A 206 9.09 -7.62 -21.26
N ARG A 207 9.49 -6.34 -21.18
CA ARG A 207 9.59 -5.55 -19.94
C ARG A 207 10.35 -6.29 -18.83
N ARG A 208 11.41 -7.00 -19.21
CA ARG A 208 12.14 -7.90 -18.31
C ARG A 208 13.58 -7.43 -18.14
N PHE A 209 14.02 -7.34 -16.89
CA PHE A 209 15.43 -7.14 -16.56
C PHE A 209 16.04 -8.46 -16.10
N THR A 210 17.18 -8.82 -16.65
CA THR A 210 17.95 -10.00 -16.29
C THR A 210 19.28 -9.54 -15.69
N PRO A 211 19.51 -9.75 -14.37
CA PRO A 211 20.79 -9.44 -13.75
C PRO A 211 21.93 -10.20 -14.43
N LEU A 212 23.03 -9.51 -14.69
CA LEU A 212 24.29 -10.18 -14.99
C LEU A 212 24.83 -10.66 -13.65
N SER A 213 24.97 -11.98 -13.49
CA SER A 213 25.36 -12.62 -12.22
C SER A 213 26.55 -11.91 -11.57
N ILE A 214 26.43 -11.63 -10.28
CA ILE A 214 27.54 -11.15 -9.44
C ILE A 214 28.54 -12.32 -9.39
N GLN A 215 29.65 -12.22 -10.09
CA GLN A 215 30.82 -13.03 -9.74
C GLN A 215 31.37 -12.45 -8.44
N GLU A 216 31.34 -13.24 -7.38
CA GLU A 216 32.04 -12.97 -6.11
C GLU A 216 33.56 -12.85 -6.33
#